data_AF-A0A7C5QAB6-F1
#
_entry.id   AF-A0A7C5QAB6-F1
#
_cell.length_a   1.000
_cell.length_b   1.000
_cell.length_c   1.000
_cell.angle_alpha   90.00
_cell.angle_beta   90.00
_cell.angle_gamma   90.00
#
_symmetry.space_group_name_H-M   'P 1'
#
loop_
_entity.id
_entity.type
_entity.pdbx_description
1 polymer ?
#
loop_
_entity_poly.entity_id
_entity_poly.type
_entity_poly.pdbx_seq_one_letter_code
_entity_poly.pdbx_strand_id
1 'polypeptide(L)'
;MGDLKKMYSTIRGDHFPMEMTITFGDQTLVYRKKTWAIPTEDGGVDERGLRYGENPDQEAALYELVNGNLVLGECRFIEPGNGLVSSITVEDMLQVGKHPGKINLTDVDNGLNIIKYLMDRPAAVILKHNNPCGAAYGDTLADAYNRANRADRIAAFGGALVLNQIGR
;
A
#
# COMPACT_ATOMS: atom_id res chain seq x y z
N MET A 1 6.18 13.87 -26.01
CA MET A 1 5.82 14.15 -24.60
C MET A 1 4.32 14.08 -24.29
N GLY A 2 3.42 14.29 -25.27
CA GLY A 2 1.96 14.13 -25.06
C GLY A 2 1.47 12.68 -24.95
N ASP A 3 2.23 11.71 -25.49
CA ASP A 3 1.80 10.30 -25.58
C ASP A 3 1.92 9.53 -24.24
N LEU A 4 2.96 9.80 -23.46
CA LEU A 4 3.17 9.16 -22.15
C LEU A 4 2.07 9.54 -21.15
N LYS A 5 1.50 10.76 -21.24
CA LYS A 5 0.38 11.18 -20.39
C LYS A 5 -0.93 10.44 -20.71
N LYS A 6 -1.12 9.94 -21.94
CA LYS A 6 -2.30 9.17 -22.33
C LYS A 6 -2.23 7.71 -21.86
N MET A 7 -1.04 7.11 -21.81
CA MET A 7 -0.84 5.78 -21.19
C MET A 7 -1.31 5.76 -19.72
N TYR A 8 -1.17 6.89 -19.03
CA TYR A 8 -1.64 7.06 -17.66
C TYR A 8 -3.18 7.15 -17.53
N SER A 9 -3.93 7.45 -18.60
CA SER A 9 -5.39 7.63 -18.56
C SER A 9 -6.18 6.46 -19.15
N THR A 10 -5.56 5.61 -19.96
CA THR A 10 -6.25 4.47 -20.59
C THR A 10 -5.98 3.21 -19.78
N ILE A 11 -6.77 3.03 -18.71
CA ILE A 11 -6.61 1.89 -17.80
C ILE A 11 -7.42 0.72 -18.36
N ARG A 12 -6.73 -0.34 -18.76
CA ARG A 12 -7.30 -1.66 -19.02
C ARG A 12 -7.64 -2.30 -17.68
N GLY A 13 -8.80 -2.93 -17.57
CA GLY A 13 -9.06 -3.83 -16.44
C GLY A 13 -8.00 -4.93 -16.40
N ASP A 14 -7.64 -5.40 -15.21
CA ASP A 14 -6.71 -6.50 -15.04
C ASP A 14 -7.40 -7.85 -15.26
N HIS A 15 -6.66 -8.86 -15.73
CA HIS A 15 -7.20 -10.19 -16.00
C HIS A 15 -7.04 -11.17 -14.84
N PHE A 16 -6.68 -10.71 -13.64
CA PHE A 16 -6.47 -11.59 -12.51
C PHE A 16 -7.82 -12.04 -11.91
N PRO A 17 -7.92 -13.30 -11.42
CA PRO A 17 -9.17 -13.83 -10.89
C PRO A 17 -9.60 -13.13 -9.60
N MET A 18 -10.90 -13.09 -9.30
CA MET A 18 -11.38 -12.49 -8.04
C MET A 18 -10.94 -13.27 -6.80
N GLU A 19 -10.61 -14.55 -6.95
CA GLU A 19 -10.13 -15.43 -5.89
C GLU A 19 -8.86 -16.14 -6.35
N MET A 20 -7.90 -16.30 -5.43
CA MET A 20 -6.67 -17.06 -5.64
C MET A 20 -6.48 -18.00 -4.46
N THR A 21 -6.22 -19.27 -4.74
CA THR A 21 -5.93 -20.28 -3.71
C THR A 21 -4.48 -20.75 -3.85
N ILE A 22 -3.75 -20.81 -2.74
CA ILE A 22 -2.38 -21.32 -2.67
C ILE A 22 -2.32 -22.41 -1.60
N THR A 23 -1.77 -23.58 -1.94
CA THR A 23 -1.67 -24.72 -1.03
C THR A 23 -0.21 -25.09 -0.75
N PHE A 24 0.12 -25.30 0.52
CA PHE A 24 1.41 -25.79 1.01
C PHE A 24 1.19 -27.05 1.85
N GLY A 25 1.39 -28.22 1.27
CA GLY A 25 1.07 -29.48 1.95
C GLY A 25 -0.42 -29.56 2.27
N ASP A 26 -0.77 -29.61 3.56
CA ASP A 26 -2.13 -29.62 4.09
C ASP A 26 -2.70 -28.21 4.39
N GLN A 27 -1.88 -27.16 4.24
CA GLN A 27 -2.28 -25.78 4.50
C GLN A 27 -2.81 -25.13 3.23
N THR A 28 -4.05 -24.63 3.27
CA THR A 28 -4.69 -23.91 2.16
C THR A 28 -4.94 -22.46 2.53
N LEU A 29 -4.45 -21.54 1.71
CA LEU A 29 -4.65 -20.11 1.82
C LEU A 29 -5.57 -19.64 0.70
N VAL A 30 -6.61 -18.89 1.06
CA VAL A 30 -7.54 -18.27 0.10
C VAL A 30 -7.39 -16.77 0.17
N TYR A 31 -7.18 -16.18 -1.00
CA TYR A 31 -7.02 -14.75 -1.18
C TYR A 31 -8.13 -14.19 -2.05
N ARG A 32 -8.60 -12.98 -1.73
CA ARG A 32 -9.57 -12.23 -2.52
C ARG A 32 -8.94 -11.00 -3.14
N LYS A 33 -9.18 -10.78 -4.43
CA LYS A 33 -8.72 -9.58 -5.14
C LYS A 33 -9.42 -8.34 -4.58
N LYS A 34 -8.66 -7.27 -4.35
CA LYS A 34 -9.18 -5.97 -3.89
C LYS A 34 -9.61 -5.13 -5.07
N THR A 35 -10.82 -4.60 -4.95
CA THR A 35 -11.37 -3.52 -5.76
C THR A 35 -11.81 -2.40 -4.82
N TRP A 36 -11.79 -1.17 -5.32
CA TRP A 36 -12.26 0.01 -4.60
C TRP A 36 -13.28 0.70 -5.49
N ALA A 37 -14.41 1.10 -4.93
CA ALA A 37 -15.43 1.89 -5.60
C ALA A 37 -15.18 3.37 -5.31
N ILE A 38 -14.45 4.05 -6.19
CA ILE A 38 -13.98 5.43 -5.96
C ILE A 38 -14.94 6.43 -6.63
N PRO A 39 -15.44 7.46 -5.90
CA PRO A 39 -16.25 8.51 -6.49
C PRO A 39 -15.48 9.31 -7.55
N THR A 40 -16.13 9.63 -8.66
CA THR A 40 -15.55 10.42 -9.76
C THR A 40 -16.02 11.88 -9.71
N GLU A 41 -15.26 12.79 -10.32
CA GLU A 41 -15.57 14.23 -10.32
C GLU A 41 -16.93 14.57 -10.97
N ASP A 42 -17.43 13.72 -11.88
CA ASP A 42 -18.73 13.83 -12.55
C ASP A 42 -19.89 13.21 -11.74
N GLY A 43 -19.65 12.79 -10.50
CA GLY A 43 -20.67 12.25 -9.59
C GLY A 43 -20.97 10.76 -9.79
N GLY A 44 -20.16 10.06 -10.59
CA GLY A 44 -20.20 8.61 -10.75
C GLY A 44 -19.34 7.86 -9.72
N VAL A 45 -19.23 6.55 -9.92
CA VAL A 45 -18.36 5.65 -9.14
C VAL A 45 -17.60 4.76 -10.11
N ASP A 46 -16.27 4.73 -9.98
CA ASP A 46 -15.37 3.85 -10.72
C ASP A 46 -14.94 2.70 -9.79
N GLU A 47 -15.38 1.47 -10.07
CA GLU A 47 -14.96 0.29 -9.31
C GLU A 47 -13.91 -0.52 -10.08
N ARG A 48 -12.68 -0.54 -9.55
CA ARG A 48 -11.59 -1.37 -10.08
C ARG A 48 -10.49 -1.60 -9.04
N GLY A 49 -9.54 -2.47 -9.39
CA GLY A 49 -8.34 -2.73 -8.61
C GLY A 49 -7.25 -1.68 -8.80
N LEU A 50 -5.99 -2.15 -8.91
CA LEU A 50 -4.83 -1.29 -9.14
C LEU A 50 -4.87 -0.65 -10.53
N ARG A 51 -4.27 0.54 -10.63
CA ARG A 51 -4.21 1.28 -11.89
C ARG A 51 -3.21 0.70 -12.90
N TYR A 52 -2.08 0.20 -12.41
CA TYR A 52 -1.03 -0.52 -13.14
C TYR A 52 -0.03 -1.12 -12.13
N GLY A 53 0.88 -1.95 -12.63
CA GLY A 53 1.98 -2.55 -11.90
C GLY A 53 3.11 -1.57 -11.58
N GLU A 54 4.35 -1.95 -11.85
CA GLU A 54 5.49 -1.03 -11.66
C GLU A 54 5.52 0.02 -12.76
N ASN A 55 5.17 -0.38 -13.97
CA ASN A 55 5.08 0.46 -15.15
C ASN A 55 3.65 0.49 -15.71
N PRO A 56 3.23 1.56 -16.43
CA PRO A 56 1.86 1.72 -16.89
C PRO A 56 1.32 0.63 -17.83
N ASP A 57 2.21 -0.08 -18.52
CA ASP A 57 1.91 -1.17 -19.44
C ASP A 57 1.78 -2.54 -18.75
N GLN A 58 2.01 -2.60 -17.44
CA GLN A 58 1.95 -3.83 -16.65
C GLN A 58 0.63 -3.90 -15.88
N GLU A 59 -0.07 -5.03 -15.99
CA GLU A 59 -1.21 -5.33 -15.12
C GLU A 59 -0.73 -5.69 -13.70
N ALA A 60 -1.55 -5.38 -12.70
CA ALA A 60 -1.32 -5.82 -11.33
C ALA A 60 -2.64 -5.93 -10.57
N ALA A 61 -2.65 -6.80 -9.55
CA ALA A 61 -3.76 -6.96 -8.63
C ALA A 61 -3.24 -7.04 -7.19
N LEU A 62 -3.99 -6.45 -6.26
CA LEU A 62 -3.78 -6.63 -4.82
C LEU A 62 -4.72 -7.72 -4.33
N TYR A 63 -4.20 -8.62 -3.49
CA TYR A 63 -4.94 -9.71 -2.89
C TYR A 63 -4.87 -9.62 -1.37
N GLU A 64 -6.00 -9.86 -0.71
CA GLU A 64 -6.12 -9.95 0.74
C GLU A 64 -6.36 -11.40 1.16
N LEU A 65 -5.63 -11.85 2.19
CA LEU A 65 -5.84 -13.18 2.77
C LEU A 65 -7.19 -13.20 3.50
N VAL A 66 -8.12 -14.05 3.06
CA VAL A 66 -9.47 -14.14 3.63
C VAL A 66 -9.73 -15.46 4.35
N ASN A 67 -8.91 -16.49 4.11
CA ASN A 67 -8.99 -17.76 4.83
C ASN A 67 -7.64 -18.48 4.87
N GLY A 68 -7.43 -19.28 5.91
CA GLY A 68 -6.21 -20.03 6.14
C GLY A 68 -5.11 -19.20 6.81
N ASN A 69 -3.95 -19.82 6.95
CA ASN A 69 -2.73 -19.21 7.48
C ASN A 69 -1.55 -20.06 7.02
N LEU A 70 -0.37 -19.45 6.88
CA LEU A 70 0.86 -20.20 6.59
C LEU A 70 1.68 -20.31 7.87
N VAL A 71 2.02 -21.54 8.23
CA VAL A 71 2.95 -21.91 9.30
C VAL A 71 4.12 -22.66 8.69
N LEU A 72 5.33 -22.12 8.85
CA LEU A 72 6.58 -22.74 8.40
C LEU A 72 7.52 -22.86 9.60
N GLY A 73 7.69 -24.08 10.11
CA GLY A 73 8.40 -24.30 11.37
C GLY A 73 7.67 -23.63 12.52
N GLU A 74 8.37 -22.75 13.26
CA GLU A 74 7.79 -21.94 14.35
C GLU A 74 7.25 -20.58 13.88
N CYS A 75 7.40 -20.24 12.59
CA CYS A 75 6.96 -18.98 12.04
C CYS A 75 5.49 -19.06 11.63
N ARG A 76 4.66 -18.22 12.27
CA ARG A 76 3.27 -18.01 11.89
C ARG A 76 3.13 -16.70 11.12
N PHE A 77 2.57 -16.77 9.92
CA PHE A 77 2.34 -15.60 9.07
C PHE A 77 1.03 -14.90 9.44
N ILE A 78 0.72 -13.81 8.75
CA ILE A 78 -0.48 -13.00 8.99
C ILE A 78 -1.76 -13.85 8.90
N GLU A 79 -2.71 -13.58 9.78
CA GLU A 79 -4.04 -14.21 9.77
C GLU A 79 -5.06 -13.32 9.04
N PRO A 80 -6.16 -13.91 8.52
CA PRO A 80 -7.29 -13.14 8.02
C PRO A 80 -7.77 -12.10 9.04
N GLY A 81 -8.13 -10.90 8.56
CA GLY A 81 -8.57 -9.79 9.40
C GLY A 81 -7.45 -8.94 10.01
N ASN A 82 -6.19 -9.37 9.91
CA ASN A 82 -5.02 -8.60 10.34
C ASN A 82 -4.26 -7.96 9.16
N GLY A 83 -4.95 -7.70 8.04
CA GLY A 83 -4.35 -7.11 6.85
C GLY A 83 -3.65 -5.78 7.15
N LEU A 84 -2.53 -5.53 6.48
CA LEU A 84 -1.88 -4.21 6.45
C LEU A 84 -2.48 -3.41 5.29
N VAL A 85 -1.72 -3.19 4.23
CA VAL A 85 -2.22 -2.47 3.04
C VAL A 85 -3.35 -3.21 2.33
N SER A 86 -3.39 -4.55 2.44
CA SER A 86 -4.43 -5.36 1.81
C SER A 86 -5.84 -5.12 2.36
N SER A 87 -5.98 -4.62 3.60
CA SER A 87 -7.28 -4.38 4.22
C SER A 87 -7.81 -2.96 4.02
N ILE A 88 -7.04 -2.06 3.40
CA ILE A 88 -7.45 -0.66 3.15
C ILE A 88 -8.79 -0.63 2.41
N THR A 89 -9.74 0.15 2.94
CA THR A 89 -11.05 0.40 2.33
C THR A 89 -11.08 1.74 1.58
N VAL A 90 -12.20 2.06 0.93
CA VAL A 90 -12.37 3.37 0.28
C VAL A 90 -12.42 4.49 1.31
N GLU A 91 -12.99 4.22 2.48
CA GLU A 91 -13.14 5.19 3.59
C GLU A 91 -11.78 5.62 4.17
N ASP A 92 -10.78 4.73 4.12
CA ASP A 92 -9.40 5.05 4.51
C ASP A 92 -8.71 6.01 3.50
N MET A 93 -9.21 6.08 2.26
CA MET A 93 -8.66 6.91 1.18
C MET A 93 -9.26 8.33 1.16
N LEU A 94 -9.04 9.08 2.25
CA LEU A 94 -9.66 10.40 2.50
C LEU A 94 -9.58 11.43 1.35
N GLN A 95 -8.50 11.39 0.55
CA GLN A 95 -8.30 12.29 -0.60
C GLN A 95 -7.73 11.51 -1.77
N VAL A 96 -8.59 10.75 -2.44
CA VAL A 96 -8.19 9.95 -3.59
C VAL A 96 -8.48 10.66 -4.91
N GLY A 97 -7.42 11.05 -5.63
CA GLY A 97 -7.58 11.61 -6.97
C GLY A 97 -7.73 10.55 -8.06
N LYS A 98 -7.17 9.35 -7.85
CA LYS A 98 -7.14 8.21 -8.78
C LYS A 98 -6.95 6.91 -8.00
N HIS A 99 -7.39 5.80 -8.56
CA HIS A 99 -7.05 4.47 -8.05
C HIS A 99 -5.53 4.31 -7.83
N PRO A 100 -5.11 3.59 -6.78
CA PRO A 100 -3.71 3.45 -6.42
C PRO A 100 -2.93 2.65 -7.49
N GLY A 101 -1.67 3.02 -7.71
CA GLY A 101 -0.71 2.17 -8.42
C GLY A 101 -0.05 1.16 -7.47
N LYS A 102 0.50 0.06 -8.01
CA LYS A 102 1.22 -0.95 -7.21
C LYS A 102 2.27 -0.31 -6.29
N ILE A 103 3.13 0.56 -6.84
CA ILE A 103 4.23 1.17 -6.08
C ILE A 103 3.72 2.02 -4.91
N ASN A 104 2.59 2.72 -5.06
CA ASN A 104 2.04 3.51 -3.96
C ASN A 104 1.68 2.62 -2.77
N LEU A 105 1.08 1.46 -3.03
CA LEU A 105 0.68 0.53 -1.98
C LEU A 105 1.87 -0.22 -1.40
N THR A 106 2.84 -0.64 -2.22
CA THR A 106 4.04 -1.33 -1.71
C THR A 106 4.96 -0.41 -0.91
N ASP A 107 5.02 0.89 -1.24
CA ASP A 107 5.71 1.88 -0.42
C ASP A 107 5.07 2.00 0.98
N VAL A 108 3.74 2.06 1.06
CA VAL A 108 3.03 2.10 2.35
C VAL A 108 3.22 0.78 3.12
N ASP A 109 3.12 -0.37 2.45
CA ASP A 109 3.25 -1.69 3.10
C ASP A 109 4.65 -1.91 3.69
N ASN A 110 5.69 -1.51 2.95
CA ASN A 110 7.06 -1.52 3.46
C ASN A 110 7.22 -0.57 4.66
N GLY A 111 6.60 0.61 4.60
CA GLY A 111 6.58 1.54 5.73
C GLY A 111 5.90 0.97 6.96
N LEU A 112 4.77 0.29 6.81
CA LEU A 112 4.10 -0.40 7.92
C LEU A 112 4.97 -1.50 8.52
N ASN A 113 5.68 -2.27 7.68
CA ASN A 113 6.61 -3.31 8.14
C ASN A 113 7.84 -2.79 8.89
N ILE A 114 8.24 -1.53 8.65
CA ILE A 114 9.28 -0.86 9.42
C ILE A 114 8.69 -0.26 10.70
N ILE A 115 7.63 0.53 10.56
CA ILE A 115 7.14 1.39 11.64
C ILE A 115 6.49 0.61 12.78
N LYS A 116 6.04 -0.63 12.53
CA LYS A 116 5.51 -1.53 13.58
C LYS A 116 6.53 -1.84 14.69
N TYR A 117 7.82 -1.62 14.44
CA TYR A 117 8.89 -1.73 15.43
C TYR A 117 9.26 -0.39 16.08
N LEU A 118 8.60 0.70 15.68
CA LEU A 118 8.86 2.06 16.14
C LEU A 118 7.65 2.63 16.88
N MET A 119 7.09 1.89 17.84
CA MET A 119 5.82 2.23 18.49
C MET A 119 5.96 2.98 19.82
N ASP A 120 7.17 3.17 20.34
CA ASP A 120 7.39 3.69 21.70
C ASP A 120 7.07 5.18 21.87
N ARG A 121 7.13 5.95 20.77
CA ARG A 121 6.92 7.42 20.74
C ARG A 121 6.66 7.87 19.29
N PRO A 122 6.30 9.14 19.02
CA PRO A 122 5.99 9.60 17.66
C PRO A 122 7.10 9.23 16.67
N ALA A 123 6.74 8.55 15.59
CA ALA A 123 7.67 8.06 14.57
C ALA A 123 7.15 8.36 13.15
N ALA A 124 8.10 8.55 12.24
CA ALA A 124 7.85 8.73 10.82
C ALA A 124 8.81 7.87 10.00
N VAL A 125 8.29 7.22 8.95
CA VAL A 125 9.07 6.49 7.95
C VAL A 125 8.68 7.03 6.57
N ILE A 126 9.67 7.30 5.72
CA ILE A 126 9.48 7.80 4.35
C ILE A 126 10.09 6.80 3.38
N LEU A 127 9.30 6.40 2.39
CA LEU A 127 9.64 5.42 1.36
C LEU A 127 9.57 6.08 -0.01
N LYS A 128 10.40 5.60 -0.93
CA LYS A 128 10.26 5.91 -2.35
C LYS A 128 10.69 4.70 -3.17
N HIS A 129 9.81 4.23 -4.05
CA HIS A 129 10.10 3.11 -4.94
C HIS A 129 10.61 1.87 -4.18
N ASN A 130 9.89 1.52 -3.11
CA ASN A 130 10.13 0.44 -2.16
C ASN A 130 11.38 0.59 -1.27
N ASN A 131 12.10 1.72 -1.34
CA ASN A 131 13.30 1.95 -0.55
C ASN A 131 13.05 2.99 0.56
N PRO A 132 13.46 2.72 1.81
CA PRO A 132 13.39 3.71 2.88
C PRO A 132 14.44 4.81 2.65
N CYS A 133 13.99 6.06 2.59
CA CYS A 133 14.86 7.23 2.51
C CYS A 133 14.93 8.03 3.82
N GLY A 134 14.05 7.73 4.79
CA GLY A 134 14.12 8.31 6.12
C GLY A 134 13.30 7.52 7.13
N ALA A 135 13.82 7.37 8.35
CA ALA A 135 13.08 6.86 9.49
C ALA A 135 13.56 7.57 10.75
N ALA A 136 12.65 8.11 11.55
CA ALA A 136 13.02 8.81 12.76
C ALA A 136 11.91 8.76 13.81
N TYR A 137 12.33 8.70 15.07
CA TYR A 137 11.51 9.16 16.18
C TYR A 137 11.55 10.68 16.29
N GLY A 138 10.57 11.26 16.99
CA GLY A 138 10.55 12.66 17.40
C GLY A 138 9.71 12.88 18.65
N ASP A 139 9.77 14.10 19.19
CA ASP A 139 8.95 14.50 20.35
C ASP A 139 7.48 14.74 19.95
N THR A 140 7.25 15.04 18.67
CA THR A 140 5.95 15.16 18.02
C THR A 140 6.00 14.51 16.64
N LEU A 141 4.84 14.25 16.01
CA LEU A 141 4.81 13.76 14.62
C LEU A 141 5.49 14.73 13.65
N ALA A 142 5.33 16.04 13.86
CA ALA A 142 5.98 17.06 13.04
C ALA A 142 7.51 17.02 13.17
N ASP A 143 8.02 16.84 14.40
CA ASP A 143 9.45 16.64 14.63
C ASP A 143 9.96 15.34 13.99
N ALA A 144 9.26 14.22 14.19
CA ALA A 144 9.59 12.93 13.60
C ALA A 144 9.65 13.02 12.06
N TYR A 145 8.65 13.63 11.43
CA TYR A 145 8.63 13.90 10.00
C TYR A 145 9.82 14.75 9.55
N ASN A 146 10.07 15.89 10.23
CA ASN A 146 11.16 16.79 9.87
C ASN A 146 12.53 16.10 9.94
N ARG A 147 12.73 15.24 10.95
CA ARG A 147 13.94 14.45 11.11
C ARG A 147 14.07 13.37 10.04
N ALA A 148 13.03 12.59 9.78
CA ALA A 148 13.02 11.58 8.72
C ALA A 148 13.27 12.21 7.34
N ASN A 149 12.58 13.31 7.01
CA ASN A 149 12.75 14.05 5.76
C ASN A 149 14.17 14.63 5.60
N ARG A 150 14.85 14.98 6.70
CA ARG A 150 16.23 15.47 6.67
C ARG A 150 17.29 14.41 6.38
N ALA A 151 16.96 13.12 6.49
CA ALA A 151 17.89 12.04 6.18
C ALA A 151 18.28 12.05 4.68
N ASP A 152 17.27 12.12 3.80
CA ASP A 152 17.46 12.35 2.36
C ASP A 152 16.25 13.10 1.77
N ARG A 153 16.36 14.43 1.70
CA ARG A 153 15.28 15.31 1.20
C ARG A 153 14.99 15.11 -0.29
N ILE A 154 16.00 14.73 -1.07
CA ILE A 154 15.86 14.58 -2.52
C ILE A 154 15.08 13.30 -2.80
N ALA A 155 15.42 12.22 -2.10
CA ALA A 155 14.66 10.97 -2.18
C ALA A 155 13.27 11.09 -1.52
N ALA A 156 13.10 11.84 -0.44
CA ALA A 156 11.78 12.00 0.19
C ALA A 156 10.73 12.68 -0.73
N PHE A 157 11.17 13.50 -1.70
CA PHE A 157 10.25 14.16 -2.62
C PHE A 157 9.48 13.15 -3.50
N GLY A 158 8.15 13.16 -3.38
CA GLY A 158 7.24 12.24 -4.07
C GLY A 158 7.12 10.85 -3.43
N GLY A 159 7.65 10.67 -2.22
CA GLY A 159 7.58 9.41 -1.47
C GLY A 159 6.29 9.22 -0.67
N ALA A 160 6.14 8.04 -0.07
CA ALA A 160 5.09 7.73 0.90
C ALA A 160 5.57 8.00 2.33
N LEU A 161 4.77 8.71 3.11
CA LEU A 161 4.98 8.94 4.54
C LEU A 161 4.08 8.00 5.35
N VAL A 162 4.66 7.26 6.29
CA VAL A 162 3.94 6.44 7.27
C VAL A 162 4.23 6.97 8.66
N LEU A 163 3.18 7.12 9.48
CA LEU A 163 3.22 7.62 10.86
C LEU A 163 2.62 6.56 11.78
N ASN A 164 3.13 6.44 13.01
CA ASN A 164 2.72 5.39 13.94
C ASN A 164 1.54 5.77 14.87
N GLN A 165 1.09 7.01 14.79
CA GLN A 165 0.02 7.54 15.62
C GLN A 165 -0.71 8.68 14.90
N ILE A 166 -1.89 9.02 15.38
CA ILE A 166 -2.69 10.15 14.88
C ILE A 166 -2.19 11.44 15.52
N GLY A 167 -2.12 12.53 14.74
CA GLY A 167 -1.82 13.86 15.26
C GLY A 167 -2.91 14.31 16.22
N ARG A 168 -2.52 14.76 17.41
CA ARG A 168 -3.42 15.46 18.33
C ARG A 168 -3.60 16.91 17.90
#